data_AF-A0A852BN49-F1
#
_entry.id   AF-A0A852BN49-F1
#
_cell.length_a   1.000
_cell.length_b   1.000
_cell.length_c   1.000
_cell.angle_alpha   90.00
_cell.angle_beta   90.00
_cell.angle_gamma   90.00
#
_symmetry.space_group_name_H-M   'P 1'
#
loop_
_entity.id
_entity.type
_entity.pdbx_description
1 polymer ?
#
loop_
_entity_poly.entity_id
_entity_poly.type
_entity_poly.pdbx_seq_one_letter_code
_entity_poly.pdbx_strand_id
1 'polypeptide(L)'
;MPRAPPVHELVPCIVVSVLSVSHCPSCCRLSECECIWSEWFDATYPDGSDRNSGDYETFENIGKKYPSWECAKAENVSCRAQKFPNTPIADLGQKVECSVNVGLICENKDQQIGGIIPMPVCLNYEISVCCTPNKPECLPPPSTTSTTTSTAASTTSSVSPPISTTTPTPTTGETPSSTTPTT
;
A
#
# COMPACT_ATOMS: atom_id res chain seq x y z
N MET A 1 39.62 1.00 -8.72
CA MET A 1 38.89 0.75 -9.97
C MET A 1 37.91 -0.40 -9.70
N PRO A 2 36.61 -0.13 -9.52
CA PRO A 2 35.65 -1.18 -9.24
C PRO A 2 35.34 -1.98 -10.51
N ARG A 3 35.36 -3.30 -10.34
CA ARG A 3 35.14 -4.34 -11.34
C ARG A 3 33.66 -4.34 -11.73
N ALA A 4 33.37 -4.37 -13.03
CA ALA A 4 31.99 -4.41 -13.54
C ALA A 4 31.23 -5.63 -13.00
N PRO A 5 29.92 -5.52 -12.70
CA PRO A 5 29.10 -6.66 -12.32
C PRO A 5 28.88 -7.58 -13.53
N PRO A 6 28.61 -8.87 -13.31
CA PRO A 6 28.40 -9.81 -14.41
C PRO A 6 27.12 -9.43 -15.15
N VAL A 7 27.21 -9.40 -16.48
CA VAL A 7 26.07 -9.23 -17.37
C VAL A 7 25.09 -10.36 -17.06
N HIS A 8 23.87 -10.03 -16.65
CA HIS A 8 22.79 -11.00 -16.47
C HIS A 8 22.58 -11.71 -17.81
N GLU A 9 23.09 -12.93 -17.89
CA GLU A 9 22.84 -13.85 -18.98
C GLU A 9 21.33 -14.11 -18.98
N LEU A 10 20.63 -13.69 -20.04
CA LEU A 10 19.22 -13.98 -20.24
C LEU A 10 19.09 -15.50 -20.29
N VAL A 11 18.63 -16.11 -19.20
CA VAL A 11 18.24 -17.53 -19.21
C VAL A 11 16.91 -17.61 -19.95
N PRO A 12 16.85 -18.14 -21.19
CA PRO A 12 15.56 -18.41 -21.80
C PRO A 12 14.87 -19.50 -20.96
N CYS A 13 13.59 -19.30 -20.65
CA CYS A 13 12.75 -20.35 -20.10
C CYS A 13 12.59 -21.47 -21.15
N ILE A 14 13.53 -22.41 -21.19
CA ILE A 14 13.46 -23.60 -22.03
C ILE A 14 12.56 -24.60 -21.32
N VAL A 15 11.30 -24.69 -21.75
CA VAL A 15 10.47 -25.86 -21.47
C VAL A 15 10.77 -26.93 -22.51
N VAL A 16 11.43 -28.01 -22.09
CA VAL A 16 11.66 -29.18 -22.95
C VAL A 16 10.33 -29.92 -23.06
N SER A 17 9.63 -29.78 -24.18
CA SER A 17 8.57 -30.71 -24.57
C SER A 17 8.87 -31.24 -25.97
N VAL A 18 8.87 -32.56 -26.08
CA VAL A 18 9.21 -33.29 -27.30
C VAL A 18 8.09 -33.08 -28.33
N LEU A 19 8.48 -32.50 -29.48
CA LEU A 19 7.69 -32.23 -30.69
C LEU A 19 6.90 -30.89 -30.69
N SER A 20 7.42 -29.97 -31.51
CA SER A 20 6.92 -28.63 -31.88
C SER A 20 7.21 -27.49 -30.88
N VAL A 21 8.08 -26.57 -31.31
CA VAL A 21 8.24 -25.25 -30.69
C VAL A 21 7.06 -24.39 -31.12
N SER A 22 5.95 -24.48 -30.39
CA SER A 22 4.88 -23.49 -30.52
C SER A 22 5.24 -22.29 -29.67
N HIS A 23 5.78 -21.25 -30.31
CA HIS A 23 5.96 -19.94 -29.67
C HIS A 23 4.59 -19.47 -29.21
N CYS A 24 4.37 -19.37 -27.89
CA CYS A 24 3.19 -18.70 -27.36
C CYS A 24 3.46 -17.18 -27.43
N PRO A 25 2.83 -16.43 -28.36
CA PRO A 25 3.09 -15.00 -28.50
C PRO A 25 2.55 -14.19 -27.32
N SER A 26 1.75 -14.81 -26.44
CA SER A 26 1.19 -14.19 -25.25
C SER A 26 2.19 -14.08 -24.09
N CYS A 27 3.21 -14.95 -24.01
CA CYS A 27 4.21 -14.87 -22.93
C CYS A 27 5.26 -13.78 -23.17
N CYS A 28 5.57 -13.43 -24.43
CA CYS A 28 6.51 -12.34 -24.76
C CYS A 28 5.88 -10.94 -24.68
N ARG A 29 4.55 -10.84 -24.50
CA ARG A 29 3.81 -9.56 -24.42
C ARG A 29 3.72 -9.00 -23.00
N LEU A 30 3.94 -9.83 -21.98
CA LEU A 30 3.82 -9.43 -20.57
C LEU A 30 5.05 -8.69 -20.03
N SER A 31 6.23 -8.91 -20.62
CA SER A 31 7.47 -8.24 -20.17
C SER A 31 7.55 -6.76 -20.56
N GLU A 32 6.83 -6.32 -21.61
CA GLU A 32 6.87 -4.91 -22.05
C GLU A 32 5.97 -3.99 -21.20
N CYS A 33 5.15 -4.55 -20.32
CA CYS A 33 4.22 -3.84 -19.45
C CYS A 33 4.58 -3.97 -17.97
N GLU A 34 5.78 -4.48 -17.66
CA GLU A 34 6.30 -4.42 -16.30
C GLU A 34 6.41 -2.95 -15.86
N CYS A 35 6.02 -2.68 -14.61
CA CYS A 35 6.09 -1.33 -14.09
C CYS A 35 7.55 -0.88 -13.92
N ILE A 36 7.80 0.40 -14.18
CA ILE A 36 9.13 1.00 -14.08
C ILE A 36 9.15 1.82 -12.79
N TRP A 37 10.12 1.53 -11.93
CA TRP A 37 10.34 2.31 -10.71
C TRP A 37 10.88 3.69 -11.05
N SER A 38 10.30 4.70 -10.40
CA SER A 38 10.81 6.07 -10.44
C SER A 38 12.09 6.22 -9.61
N GLU A 39 12.77 7.34 -9.83
CA GLU A 39 13.67 7.93 -8.82
C GLU A 39 12.91 8.13 -7.49
N TRP A 40 13.65 8.35 -6.41
CA TRP A 40 13.05 8.70 -5.12
C TRP A 40 12.55 10.15 -5.12
N PHE A 41 11.29 10.35 -4.75
CA PHE A 41 10.68 11.65 -4.55
C PHE A 41 10.72 12.03 -3.08
N ASP A 42 11.07 13.29 -2.83
CA ASP A 42 11.18 13.96 -1.53
C ASP A 42 10.51 15.33 -1.70
N ALA A 43 9.18 15.35 -1.63
CA ALA A 43 8.32 16.47 -1.98
C ALA A 43 8.14 17.44 -0.82
N THR A 44 7.92 16.91 0.39
CA THR A 44 7.65 17.68 1.60
C THR A 44 8.67 17.39 2.68
N TYR A 45 8.59 18.12 3.80
CA TYR A 45 9.47 17.92 4.95
C TYR A 45 8.66 18.17 6.22
N PRO A 46 8.87 17.38 7.28
CA PRO A 46 8.20 17.59 8.55
C PRO A 46 8.73 18.83 9.27
N ASP A 47 7.83 19.70 9.71
CA ASP A 47 8.16 20.79 10.64
C ASP A 47 8.11 20.27 12.08
N GLY A 48 9.27 20.13 12.72
CA GLY A 48 9.37 19.67 14.09
C GLY A 48 8.77 20.59 15.15
N SER A 49 8.38 21.81 14.78
CA SER A 49 7.74 22.78 15.69
C SER A 49 6.20 22.74 15.64
N ASP A 50 5.62 22.10 14.61
CA ASP A 50 4.17 22.04 14.42
C ASP A 50 3.67 20.59 14.45
N ARG A 51 2.76 20.33 15.40
CA ARG A 51 2.12 19.01 15.56
C ARG A 51 1.14 18.69 14.43
N ASN A 52 0.63 19.70 13.73
CA ASN A 52 -0.26 19.51 12.57
C ASN A 52 0.52 19.36 11.26
N SER A 53 1.85 19.56 11.32
CA SER A 53 2.75 19.22 10.23
C SER A 53 3.02 17.72 10.19
N GLY A 54 3.82 17.30 9.23
CA GLY A 54 4.13 15.91 8.94
C GLY A 54 4.91 15.83 7.65
N ASP A 55 5.05 14.61 7.15
CA ASP A 55 5.67 14.35 5.87
C ASP A 55 4.73 13.61 4.94
N TYR A 56 4.61 14.10 3.72
CA TYR A 56 3.50 13.84 2.81
C TYR A 56 3.99 13.66 1.37
N GLU A 57 4.63 12.54 1.11
CA GLU A 57 5.00 12.09 -0.24
C GLU A 57 3.77 11.51 -0.99
N THR A 58 2.73 12.32 -1.06
CA THR A 58 1.47 12.00 -1.76
C THR A 58 1.61 12.26 -3.25
N PHE A 59 0.85 11.54 -4.07
CA PHE A 59 0.89 11.77 -5.53
C PHE A 59 0.51 13.21 -5.91
N GLU A 60 -0.36 13.86 -5.13
CA GLU A 60 -0.68 15.28 -5.30
C GLU A 60 0.53 16.19 -5.07
N ASN A 61 1.25 15.99 -3.95
CA ASN A 61 2.42 16.80 -3.63
C ASN A 61 3.59 16.54 -4.60
N ILE A 62 3.78 15.28 -4.99
CA ILE A 62 4.79 14.90 -5.99
C ILE A 62 4.44 15.56 -7.33
N GLY A 63 3.19 15.49 -7.79
CA GLY A 63 2.77 16.13 -9.05
C GLY A 63 2.92 17.66 -9.03
N LYS A 64 2.71 18.31 -7.88
CA LYS A 64 2.96 19.75 -7.71
C LYS A 64 4.44 20.11 -7.80
N LYS A 65 5.33 19.31 -7.19
CA LYS A 65 6.77 19.59 -7.15
C LYS A 65 7.50 19.14 -8.42
N TYR A 66 7.06 18.04 -9.01
CA TYR A 66 7.64 17.39 -10.18
C TYR A 66 6.60 17.29 -11.31
N PRO A 67 6.21 18.41 -11.94
CA PRO A 67 5.12 18.45 -12.92
C PRO A 67 5.41 17.67 -14.21
N SER A 68 6.66 17.30 -14.45
CA SER A 68 7.06 16.46 -15.59
C SER A 68 6.95 14.96 -15.32
N TRP A 69 6.69 14.55 -14.07
CA TRP A 69 6.50 13.15 -13.73
C TRP A 69 5.04 12.75 -13.96
N GLU A 70 4.85 11.70 -14.75
CA GLU A 70 3.53 11.17 -15.11
C GLU A 70 3.48 9.68 -14.81
N CYS A 71 2.39 9.25 -14.15
CA CYS A 71 2.14 7.86 -13.81
C CYS A 71 0.68 7.54 -14.08
N ALA A 72 0.38 6.88 -15.21
CA ALA A 72 -1.00 6.54 -15.56
C ALA A 72 -1.63 5.56 -14.56
N LYS A 73 -0.82 4.64 -14.02
CA LYS A 73 -1.23 3.69 -12.99
C LYS A 73 -0.02 3.30 -12.14
N ALA A 74 -0.09 3.58 -10.84
CA ALA A 74 0.83 3.05 -9.85
C ALA A 74 0.47 1.59 -9.56
N GLU A 75 1.40 0.67 -9.82
CA GLU A 75 1.24 -0.75 -9.51
C GLU A 75 1.79 -1.08 -8.12
N ASN A 76 2.83 -0.36 -7.70
CA ASN A 76 3.47 -0.55 -6.40
C ASN A 76 4.15 0.73 -5.92
N VAL A 77 4.43 0.79 -4.62
CA VAL A 77 5.19 1.88 -3.99
C VAL A 77 6.25 1.32 -3.06
N SER A 78 7.34 2.05 -2.90
CA SER A 78 8.40 1.78 -1.93
C SER A 78 8.66 3.05 -1.16
N CYS A 79 8.67 2.97 0.16
CA CYS A 79 8.87 4.11 1.05
C CYS A 79 10.05 3.86 1.98
N ARG A 80 10.85 4.90 2.23
CA ARG A 80 11.99 4.82 3.15
C ARG A 80 12.22 6.13 3.88
N ALA A 81 12.83 6.08 5.05
CA ALA A 81 13.36 7.29 5.67
C ALA A 81 14.69 7.66 5.00
N GLN A 82 14.86 8.92 4.60
CA GLN A 82 16.06 9.40 3.89
C GLN A 82 17.35 9.15 4.70
N LYS A 83 17.29 9.34 6.02
CA LYS A 83 18.43 9.11 6.93
C LYS A 83 18.66 7.64 7.29
N PHE A 84 17.68 6.78 7.04
CA PHE A 84 17.73 5.35 7.38
C PHE A 84 17.27 4.48 6.19
N PRO A 85 17.92 4.57 5.03
CA PRO A 85 17.43 3.96 3.79
C PRO A 85 17.47 2.42 3.80
N ASN A 86 18.25 1.83 4.72
CA ASN A 86 18.39 0.38 4.86
C ASN A 86 17.57 -0.17 6.04
N THR A 87 16.86 0.68 6.77
CA THR A 87 16.01 0.26 7.89
C THR A 87 14.58 0.13 7.37
N PRO A 88 13.93 -1.04 7.52
CA PRO A 88 12.53 -1.20 7.17
C PRO A 88 11.66 -0.16 7.88
N ILE A 89 10.67 0.39 7.17
CA ILE A 89 9.84 1.48 7.71
C ILE A 89 9.11 1.09 9.01
N ALA A 90 8.70 -0.18 9.12
CA ALA A 90 8.05 -0.74 10.30
C ALA A 90 8.97 -0.76 11.54
N ASP A 91 10.29 -0.84 11.34
CA ASP A 91 11.28 -0.92 12.42
C ASP A 91 11.67 0.49 12.94
N LEU A 92 11.27 1.55 12.24
CA LEU A 92 11.53 2.93 12.68
C LEU A 92 10.69 3.34 13.90
N GLY A 93 9.60 2.60 14.18
CA GLY A 93 8.69 2.89 15.29
C GLY A 93 7.78 4.10 15.06
N GLN A 94 7.64 4.56 13.81
CA GLN A 94 6.75 5.66 13.43
C GLN A 94 5.47 5.12 12.80
N LYS A 95 4.35 5.82 13.02
CA LYS A 95 3.09 5.52 12.35
C LYS A 95 3.12 6.19 10.98
N VAL A 96 3.31 5.38 9.94
CA VAL A 96 3.39 5.83 8.54
C VAL A 96 2.45 5.01 7.68
N GLU A 97 1.66 5.67 6.86
CA GLU A 97 0.94 5.03 5.76
C GLU A 97 1.82 5.10 4.50
N CYS A 98 2.03 3.96 3.84
CA CYS A 98 2.70 3.86 2.55
C CYS A 98 1.84 2.97 1.66
N SER A 99 1.11 3.55 0.72
CA SER A 99 0.12 2.85 -0.10
C SER A 99 0.08 3.35 -1.53
N VAL A 100 -0.30 2.46 -2.46
CA VAL A 100 -0.46 2.78 -3.89
C VAL A 100 -1.63 3.71 -4.18
N ASN A 101 -2.51 3.95 -3.19
CA ASN A 101 -3.69 4.80 -3.34
C ASN A 101 -3.39 6.26 -3.01
N VAL A 102 -2.55 6.52 -2.01
CA VAL A 102 -2.30 7.86 -1.49
C VAL A 102 -0.86 8.33 -1.71
N GLY A 103 0.10 7.39 -1.79
CA GLY A 103 1.53 7.66 -1.63
C GLY A 103 1.97 7.38 -0.18
N LEU A 104 2.76 8.28 0.40
CA LEU A 104 3.15 8.21 1.81
C LEU A 104 2.58 9.38 2.63
N ILE A 105 2.11 9.04 3.83
CA ILE A 105 1.61 9.99 4.83
C ILE A 105 2.21 9.63 6.19
N CYS A 106 2.88 10.60 6.79
CA CYS A 106 3.27 10.61 8.19
C CYS A 106 2.76 11.91 8.82
N GLU A 107 2.04 11.81 9.93
CA GLU A 107 1.54 12.99 10.64
C GLU A 107 2.25 13.14 11.99
N ASN A 108 2.75 14.33 12.32
CA ASN A 108 3.47 14.56 13.58
C ASN A 108 2.58 14.28 14.80
N LYS A 109 1.30 14.67 14.75
CA LYS A 109 0.34 14.46 15.86
C LYS A 109 0.13 12.99 16.23
N ASP A 110 0.42 12.09 15.31
CA ASP A 110 0.24 10.65 15.47
C ASP A 110 1.51 9.95 16.00
N GLN A 111 2.64 10.66 16.01
CA GLN A 111 3.91 10.10 16.48
C GLN A 111 4.01 10.16 18.00
N GLN A 112 4.57 9.10 18.57
CA GLN A 112 4.86 9.02 20.00
C GLN A 112 6.35 9.11 20.23
N ILE A 113 6.75 9.50 21.44
CA ILE A 113 8.14 9.40 21.86
C ILE A 113 8.49 7.90 21.96
N GLY A 114 9.45 7.45 21.17
CA GLY A 114 9.86 6.05 21.11
C GLY A 114 10.38 5.67 19.73
N GLY A 115 11.11 4.56 19.62
CA GLY A 115 11.76 4.14 18.38
C GLY A 115 13.17 4.73 18.22
N ILE A 116 13.63 4.88 16.97
CA ILE A 116 15.00 5.33 16.67
C ILE A 116 15.20 6.83 16.96
N ILE A 117 14.12 7.63 16.95
CA ILE A 117 14.16 9.07 17.21
C ILE A 117 13.40 9.40 18.50
N PRO A 118 14.01 10.16 19.43
CA PRO A 118 13.39 10.47 20.73
C PRO A 118 12.38 11.63 20.70
N MET A 119 11.81 11.96 19.54
CA MET A 119 10.90 13.10 19.35
C MET A 119 9.61 12.64 18.65
N PRO A 120 8.43 13.18 19.03
CA PRO A 120 7.15 12.86 18.40
C PRO A 120 6.97 13.66 17.09
N VAL A 121 7.90 13.49 16.16
CA VAL A 121 7.95 14.18 14.86
C VAL A 121 8.30 13.14 13.80
N CYS A 122 7.64 13.20 12.65
CA CYS A 122 7.97 12.38 11.50
C CYS A 122 9.45 12.51 11.11
N LEU A 123 10.05 11.41 10.68
CA LEU A 123 11.28 11.44 9.91
C LEU A 123 11.01 12.07 8.54
N ASN A 124 12.10 12.49 7.87
CA ASN A 124 12.01 12.79 6.45
C ASN A 124 12.00 11.50 5.65
N TYR A 125 10.94 11.28 4.90
CA TYR A 125 10.70 10.12 4.07
C TYR A 125 10.84 10.46 2.60
N GLU A 126 11.05 9.42 1.80
CA GLU A 126 11.04 9.48 0.35
C GLU A 126 10.19 8.31 -0.17
N ILE A 127 9.62 8.49 -1.36
CA ILE A 127 8.86 7.44 -2.05
C ILE A 127 9.39 7.19 -3.46
N SER A 128 9.46 5.92 -3.85
CA SER A 128 9.63 5.49 -5.24
C SER A 128 8.34 4.79 -5.67
N VAL A 129 7.93 5.01 -6.92
CA VAL A 129 6.64 4.53 -7.45
C VAL A 129 6.89 3.67 -8.66
N CYS A 130 6.32 2.46 -8.69
CA CYS A 130 6.37 1.57 -9.83
C CYS A 130 5.19 1.87 -10.75
N CYS A 131 5.46 2.54 -11.87
CA CYS A 131 4.42 3.01 -12.79
C CYS A 131 4.31 2.13 -14.01
N THR A 132 3.09 1.81 -14.41
CA THR A 132 2.83 1.15 -15.69
C THR A 132 3.35 2.04 -16.83
N PRO A 133 4.07 1.49 -17.82
CA PRO A 133 4.48 2.26 -18.98
C PRO A 133 3.28 2.92 -19.68
N ASN A 134 3.46 4.17 -20.13
CA ASN A 134 2.44 4.93 -20.87
C ASN A 134 2.31 4.41 -22.32
N LYS A 135 1.96 3.14 -22.47
CA LYS A 135 1.69 2.48 -23.74
C LYS A 135 0.25 1.95 -23.75
N PRO A 136 -0.50 2.13 -24.86
CA PRO A 136 -1.89 1.67 -24.95
C PRO A 136 -2.07 0.16 -24.68
N GLU A 137 -1.05 -0.65 -24.98
CA GLU A 137 -1.06 -2.10 -24.78
C GLU A 137 -0.93 -2.52 -23.31
N CYS A 138 -0.45 -1.63 -22.44
CA CYS A 138 -0.22 -1.88 -21.03
C CYS A 138 -1.32 -1.31 -20.12
N LEU A 139 -2.16 -0.44 -20.67
CA LEU A 139 -3.27 0.16 -19.95
C LEU A 139 -4.54 -0.66 -20.19
N PRO A 140 -5.37 -0.90 -19.16
CA PRO A 140 -6.63 -1.58 -19.35
C PRO A 140 -7.50 -0.79 -20.34
N PRO A 141 -8.24 -1.48 -21.24
CA PRO A 141 -9.15 -0.81 -22.15
C PRO A 141 -10.18 0.00 -21.34
N PRO A 142 -10.60 1.17 -21.82
CA PRO A 142 -11.60 1.96 -21.13
C PRO A 142 -12.86 1.12 -20.92
N SER A 143 -13.29 0.94 -19.67
CA SER A 143 -14.54 0.25 -19.36
C SER A 143 -15.71 1.06 -19.94
N THR A 144 -16.33 0.55 -20.99
CA THR A 144 -17.67 0.96 -21.39
C THR A 144 -18.66 0.41 -20.35
N THR A 145 -19.08 1.26 -19.41
CA THR A 145 -20.17 0.93 -18.50
C THR A 145 -21.47 0.77 -19.30
N SER A 146 -21.81 -0.46 -19.64
CA SER A 146 -23.14 -0.83 -20.13
C SER A 146 -24.13 -0.66 -18.96
N THR A 147 -24.88 0.44 -18.94
CA THR A 147 -26.00 0.64 -18.01
C THR A 147 -27.06 -0.43 -18.29
N THR A 148 -27.01 -1.55 -17.59
CA THR A 148 -28.07 -2.55 -17.67
C THR A 148 -29.20 -2.06 -16.77
N THR A 149 -30.21 -1.42 -17.38
CA THR A 149 -31.44 -1.01 -16.70
C THR A 149 -32.18 -2.27 -16.26
N SER A 150 -31.97 -2.70 -15.02
CA SER A 150 -32.75 -3.79 -14.42
C SER A 150 -34.15 -3.26 -14.14
N THR A 151 -35.10 -3.68 -14.97
CA THR A 151 -36.53 -3.48 -14.69
C THR A 151 -36.89 -4.35 -13.50
N ALA A 152 -37.08 -3.73 -12.34
CA ALA A 152 -37.55 -4.40 -11.14
C ALA A 152 -38.99 -4.90 -11.35
N ALA A 153 -39.16 -6.20 -11.57
CA ALA A 153 -40.45 -6.85 -11.50
C ALA A 153 -40.87 -6.96 -10.02
N SER A 154 -41.78 -6.10 -9.61
CA SER A 154 -42.46 -6.15 -8.31
C SER A 154 -43.13 -7.52 -8.13
N THR A 155 -42.62 -8.32 -7.20
CA THR A 155 -43.33 -9.51 -6.72
C THR A 155 -43.82 -9.23 -5.31
N THR A 156 -45.08 -8.84 -5.21
CA THR A 156 -45.81 -8.69 -3.95
C THR A 156 -46.22 -10.08 -3.47
N SER A 157 -45.78 -10.50 -2.29
CA SER A 157 -46.45 -11.54 -1.50
C SER A 157 -46.09 -11.39 -0.02
N SER A 158 -47.07 -10.87 0.71
CA SER A 158 -47.19 -10.80 2.16
C SER A 158 -47.31 -12.19 2.80
N VAL A 159 -46.75 -12.40 4.01
CA VAL A 159 -47.45 -12.83 5.25
C VAL A 159 -46.48 -12.71 6.45
N SER A 160 -47.04 -12.24 7.58
CA SER A 160 -46.44 -11.79 8.86
C SER A 160 -45.83 -12.88 9.78
N PRO A 161 -44.95 -12.50 10.74
CA PRO A 161 -44.37 -13.30 11.84
C PRO A 161 -45.33 -13.36 13.08
N PRO A 162 -44.96 -13.66 14.37
CA PRO A 162 -43.69 -14.11 15.02
C PRO A 162 -43.85 -15.23 16.10
N ILE A 163 -42.77 -15.87 16.60
CA ILE A 163 -42.65 -16.56 17.93
C ILE A 163 -41.25 -17.21 18.05
N SER A 164 -40.52 -17.33 19.16
CA SER A 164 -40.57 -16.78 20.53
C SER A 164 -39.21 -17.04 21.20
N THR A 165 -38.71 -16.03 21.95
CA THR A 165 -38.04 -16.11 23.26
C THR A 165 -37.35 -17.40 23.75
N THR A 166 -36.07 -17.31 24.16
CA THR A 166 -35.60 -17.73 25.50
C THR A 166 -34.38 -16.92 25.99
N THR A 167 -34.51 -16.54 27.26
CA THR A 167 -33.78 -15.72 28.24
C THR A 167 -32.28 -16.02 28.49
N PRO A 168 -31.50 -15.05 29.00
CA PRO A 168 -30.10 -15.20 29.43
C PRO A 168 -29.91 -15.91 30.78
N THR A 169 -28.78 -16.59 30.96
CA THR A 169 -28.28 -17.04 32.27
C THR A 169 -27.22 -16.07 32.77
N PRO A 170 -27.37 -15.46 33.97
CA PRO A 170 -26.27 -14.84 34.69
C PRO A 170 -25.68 -15.85 35.68
N THR A 171 -24.39 -16.17 35.54
CA THR A 171 -23.65 -16.87 36.59
C THR A 171 -23.09 -15.84 37.56
N THR A 172 -23.71 -15.78 38.73
CA THR A 172 -23.16 -15.21 39.96
C THR A 172 -22.07 -16.14 40.50
N GLY A 173 -20.95 -15.56 40.91
CA GLY A 173 -19.88 -16.26 41.62
C GLY A 173 -18.99 -15.26 42.34
N GLU A 174 -19.43 -14.87 43.54
CA GLU A 174 -18.67 -14.11 44.53
C GLU A 174 -17.40 -14.86 44.96
N THR A 175 -16.31 -14.12 45.25
CA THR A 175 -15.63 -14.11 46.57
C THR A 175 -14.46 -13.11 46.55
N PRO A 176 -14.44 -12.11 47.45
CA PRO A 176 -13.27 -11.32 47.79
C PRO A 176 -12.64 -11.81 49.11
N SER A 177 -11.33 -12.03 49.13
CA SER A 177 -10.45 -12.14 50.31
C SER A 177 -9.04 -12.48 49.82
N SER A 178 -7.91 -12.06 50.40
CA SER A 178 -7.63 -11.34 51.64
C SER A 178 -6.24 -10.71 51.50
N THR A 179 -6.09 -9.54 52.11
CA THR A 179 -4.86 -8.87 52.56
C THR A 179 -3.80 -9.80 53.16
N THR A 180 -2.52 -9.51 52.92
CA THR A 180 -1.47 -9.28 53.95
C THR A 180 -0.19 -8.72 53.29
N PRO A 181 0.35 -7.57 53.74
CA PRO A 181 1.74 -7.18 53.52
C PRO A 181 2.64 -7.73 54.63
N THR A 182 3.84 -8.18 54.29
CA THR A 182 4.87 -8.54 55.28
C THR A 182 6.13 -7.71 55.01
N THR A 183 6.68 -7.30 56.15
CA THR A 183 7.75 -6.36 56.48
C THR A 183 9.06 -6.56 55.72
#